data_AF-A0A838IAK8-F1
#
_entry.id   AF-A0A838IAK8-F1
#
_cell.length_a   1.000
_cell.length_b   1.000
_cell.length_c   1.000
_cell.angle_alpha   90.00
_cell.angle_beta   90.00
_cell.angle_gamma   90.00
#
_symmetry.space_group_name_H-M   'P 1'
#
loop_
_entity.id
_entity.type
_entity.pdbx_description
1 polymer ?
#
loop_
_entity_poly.entity_id
_entity_poly.type
_entity_poly.pdbx_seq_one_letter_code
_entity_poly.pdbx_strand_id
1 'polypeptide(L)' 'CHWVNPFFVCQVKFAEWTRDMKLRQPVFLGLREDKAAKDVVREASTAVPE' A
#
# COMPACT_ATOMS: atom_id res chain seq x y z
N CYS A 1 -21.72 -10.67 -0.62
CA CYS A 1 -20.40 -10.14 -0.20
C CYS A 1 -19.48 -11.31 0.11
N HIS A 2 -18.26 -11.31 -0.40
CA HIS A 2 -17.32 -12.43 -0.20
C HIS A 2 -16.04 -11.93 0.46
N TRP A 3 -15.66 -12.61 1.53
CA TRP A 3 -14.35 -12.46 2.13
C TRP A 3 -13.33 -13.25 1.31
N VAL A 4 -12.12 -12.72 1.22
CA VAL A 4 -11.00 -13.37 0.55
C VAL A 4 -9.84 -13.51 1.53
N ASN A 5 -9.01 -14.52 1.30
CA ASN A 5 -7.82 -14.71 2.11
C ASN A 5 -6.80 -13.59 1.80
N PRO A 6 -6.17 -12.97 2.81
CA PRO A 6 -5.22 -11.87 2.62
C PRO A 6 -3.85 -12.39 2.17
N PHE A 7 -3.78 -12.88 0.94
CA PHE A 7 -2.56 -13.44 0.34
C PHE A 7 -1.95 -12.54 -0.74
N PHE A 8 -2.79 -11.85 -1.52
CA PHE A 8 -2.35 -11.07 -2.66
C PHE A 8 -1.79 -9.72 -2.22
N VAL A 9 -0.62 -9.37 -2.75
CA VAL A 9 -0.01 -8.06 -2.61
C VAL A 9 -0.20 -7.29 -3.91
N CYS A 10 -0.51 -6.00 -3.81
CA CYS A 10 -0.59 -5.12 -4.96
C CYS A 10 0.25 -3.86 -4.76
N GLN A 11 0.66 -3.29 -5.88
CA GLN A 11 1.28 -1.98 -5.92
C GLN A 11 0.21 -0.93 -6.20
N VAL A 12 0.23 0.13 -5.39
CA VAL A 12 -0.72 1.23 -5.46
C VAL A 12 0.07 2.54 -5.46
N LYS A 13 -0.24 3.43 -6.41
CA LYS A 13 0.23 4.82 -6.39
C LYS A 13 -0.81 5.66 -5.66
N PHE A 14 -0.38 6.53 -4.75
CA PHE A 14 -1.29 7.41 -4.00
C PHE A 14 -0.63 8.77 -3.81
N ALA A 15 -1.44 9.80 -3.53
CA ALA A 15 -0.95 11.17 -3.40
C ALA A 15 -0.26 11.39 -2.04
N GLU A 16 -0.95 11.05 -0.95
CA GLU A 16 -0.44 11.20 0.41
C GLU A 16 -1.15 10.26 1.39
N TRP A 17 -0.56 10.09 2.56
CA TRP A 17 -1.24 9.49 3.70
C TRP A 17 -2.11 10.52 4.40
N THR A 18 -3.38 10.21 4.63
CA THR A 18 -4.26 11.05 5.44
C THR A 18 -3.91 10.97 6.93
N ARG A 19 -4.41 11.92 7.73
CA ARG A 19 -4.29 11.88 9.20
C ARG A 19 -4.88 10.60 9.79
N ASP A 20 -5.95 10.08 9.19
CA ASP A 20 -6.60 8.81 9.54
C ASP A 20 -5.90 7.57 8.98
N MET A 21 -4.63 7.67 8.55
CA MET A 21 -3.83 6.54 8.06
C MET A 21 -4.38 5.88 6.78
N LYS A 22 -5.10 6.62 5.94
CA LYS A 22 -5.64 6.12 4.66
C LYS A 22 -4.86 6.67 3.48
N LEU A 23 -4.93 5.97 2.35
CA LEU A 23 -4.35 6.42 1.08
C LEU A 23 -5.26 7.47 0.44
N ARG A 24 -4.75 8.68 0.15
CA ARG A 24 -5.48 9.68 -0.64
C ARG A 24 -5.31 9.42 -2.13
N GLN A 25 -6.44 9.29 -2.84
CA GLN A 25 -6.50 9.05 -4.29
C GLN A 25 -5.64 7.85 -4.74
N PRO A 26 -5.89 6.64 -4.23
CA PRO A 26 -5.14 5.45 -4.61
C PRO A 26 -5.47 5.02 -6.04
N VAL A 27 -4.45 4.69 -6.81
CA VAL A 27 -4.51 4.14 -8.17
C VAL A 27 -3.83 2.77 -8.15
N PHE A 28 -4.57 1.73 -8.52
CA PHE A 28 -4.04 0.39 -8.66
C PHE A 28 -3.09 0.31 -9.85
N LEU A 29 -1.87 -0.18 -9.63
CA LEU A 29 -0.89 -0.38 -10.71
C LEU A 29 -0.81 -1.84 -11.16
N GLY A 30 -0.86 -2.77 -10.21
CA GLY A 30 -0.72 -4.20 -10.51
C GLY A 30 -0.54 -5.07 -9.27
N LEU A 31 -0.54 -6.39 -9.45
CA LEU A 31 -0.20 -7.34 -8.40
C LEU A 31 1.32 -7.52 -8.32
N ARG A 32 1.81 -7.74 -7.10
CA ARG A 32 3.21 -8.11 -6.83
C ARG A 32 3.23 -9.53 -6.29
N GLU A 33 3.63 -10.47 -7.13
CA GLU A 33 3.80 -11.87 -6.76
C GLU A 33 5.15 -12.11 -6.07
N ASP A 34 6.08 -11.16 -6.21
CA ASP A 34 7.44 -11.25 -5.67
C ASP A 34 7.53 -10.90 -4.17
N LYS A 35 6.49 -10.31 -3.58
CA LYS A 35 6.47 -9.86 -2.18
C LYS A 35 5.41 -10.61 -1.38
N ALA A 36 5.78 -11.14 -0.22
CA ALA A 36 4.83 -11.82 0.66
C ALA A 36 3.94 -10.81 1.40
N ALA A 37 2.68 -11.16 1.61
CA ALA A 37 1.70 -10.30 2.30
C ALA A 37 2.12 -9.90 3.72
N LYS A 38 2.93 -10.74 4.39
CA LYS A 38 3.43 -10.46 5.74
C LYS A 38 4.51 -9.38 5.78
N ASP A 39 5.20 -9.14 4.67
CA ASP A 39 6.30 -8.18 4.56
C ASP A 39 5.81 -6.78 4.12
N VAL A 40 4.50 -6.63 3.87
CA VAL A 40 3.91 -5.35 3.50
C VAL A 40 3.72 -4.50 4.75
N VAL A 41 4.67 -3.61 4.98
CA VAL A 41 4.62 -2.59 6.02
C VAL A 41 4.32 -1.21 5.43
N ARG A 42 3.77 -0.32 6.26
CA ARG A 42 3.61 1.08 5.87
C ARG A 42 4.98 1.71 5.68
N GLU A 43 5.21 2.24 4.48
CA GLU A 43 6.42 3.01 4.20
C GLU A 43 6.40 4.29 5.04
N ALA A 44 7.41 4.47 5.89
CA ALA A 44 7.62 5.73 6.57
C ALA A 44 7.98 6.77 5.51
N SER A 45 7.26 7.89 5.48
CA SER A 45 7.72 9.06 4.72
C SER A 45 9.00 9.53 5.41
N THR A 46 10.15 9.06 4.96
CA THR A 46 11.39 9.82 5.09
C THR A 46 11.13 11.09 4.30
N ALA A 47 10.71 12.14 5.01
CA ALA A 47 10.97 13.48 4.55
C ALA A 47 12.47 13.52 4.30
N VAL A 48 12.85 13.63 3.04
CA VAL A 48 14.24 13.86 2.65
C VAL A 48 14.64 15.15 3.37
N PRO A 49 15.62 15.13 4.30
CA PRO A 49 16.22 16.39 4.72
C PRO A 49 16.99 16.92 3.51
N GLU A 50 16.69 18.17 3.16
CA GLU A 50 17.32 19.09 2.18
C GLU A 50 18.48 18.58 1.32
#